data_AF-A0A7S2JT25-F1
#
_entry.id   AF-A0A7S2JT25-F1
#
_cell.length_a   1.000
_cell.length_b   1.000
_cell.length_c   1.000
_cell.angle_alpha   90.00
_cell.angle_beta   90.00
_cell.angle_gamma   90.00
#
_symmetry.space_group_name_H-M   'P 1'
#
loop_
_entity.id
_entity.type
_entity.pdbx_description
1 polymer ?
#
loop_
_entity_poly.entity_id
_entity_poly.type
_entity_poly.pdbx_seq_one_letter_code
_entity_poly.pdbx_strand_id
1 'polypeptide(L)'
;RTERTAMSSWRVATLAAEDEPLLLELQKSLQSLLRAAATLHALTETATEIDAFCNALELVLLHKFKTRQFYLFTVHPWALIEHSENYGEAEEEAVKLARAVGSSDAARLRAWTFVQLNQRSLQPSLKAVLED
;
A
#
# COMPACT_ATOMS: atom_id res chain seq x y z
N ARG A 1 3.00 -0.44 -43.42
CA ARG A 1 3.56 -0.94 -42.14
C ARG A 1 3.61 0.26 -41.21
N THR A 2 2.59 0.41 -40.39
CA THR A 2 2.37 1.59 -39.55
C THR A 2 1.95 1.06 -38.20
N GLU A 3 2.79 1.36 -37.21
CA GLU A 3 2.62 1.03 -35.80
C GLU A 3 1.32 1.66 -35.30
N ARG A 4 0.35 0.82 -34.92
CA ARG A 4 -0.76 1.25 -34.06
C ARG A 4 -0.37 0.88 -32.64
N THR A 5 0.25 1.86 -32.00
CA THR A 5 0.39 1.97 -30.55
C THR A 5 -0.92 1.55 -29.91
N ALA A 6 -0.90 0.42 -29.19
CA ALA A 6 -1.99 0.02 -28.33
C ALA A 6 -2.08 1.08 -27.23
N MET A 7 -2.99 2.04 -27.41
CA MET A 7 -3.34 2.98 -26.35
C MET A 7 -3.87 2.16 -25.18
N SER A 8 -3.07 2.14 -24.12
CA SER A 8 -3.43 1.62 -22.81
C SER A 8 -4.73 2.28 -22.35
N SER A 9 -5.83 1.54 -22.47
CA SER A 9 -7.20 1.97 -22.16
C SER A 9 -7.42 2.02 -20.65
N TRP A 10 -6.86 3.02 -19.99
CA TRP A 10 -7.19 3.35 -18.60
C TRP A 10 -8.46 4.19 -18.58
N ARG A 11 -9.52 3.66 -19.20
CA ARG A 11 -10.85 4.28 -19.13
C ARG A 11 -11.11 4.55 -17.66
N VAL A 12 -11.16 5.83 -17.36
CA VAL A 12 -11.59 6.45 -16.11
C VAL A 12 -12.80 5.65 -15.61
N ALA A 13 -12.56 4.70 -14.71
CA ALA A 13 -13.63 4.15 -13.92
C ALA A 13 -14.16 5.35 -13.12
N THR A 14 -15.44 5.68 -13.29
CA THR A 14 -16.08 6.69 -12.45
C THR A 14 -15.92 6.20 -11.02
N LEU A 15 -15.05 6.85 -10.25
CA LEU A 15 -14.87 6.57 -8.83
C LEU A 15 -16.24 6.59 -8.17
N ALA A 16 -16.58 5.55 -7.40
CA ALA A 16 -17.83 5.59 -6.67
C ALA A 16 -17.75 6.76 -5.67
N ALA A 17 -18.86 7.46 -5.43
CA ALA A 17 -18.87 8.63 -4.53
C ALA A 17 -18.38 8.31 -3.10
N GLU A 18 -18.43 7.03 -2.72
CA GLU A 18 -17.90 6.50 -1.45
C GLU A 18 -16.38 6.28 -1.44
N ASP A 19 -15.73 6.15 -2.60
CA ASP A 19 -14.27 5.97 -2.74
C ASP A 19 -13.53 7.31 -2.63
N GLU A 20 -14.17 8.38 -3.10
CA GLU A 20 -13.58 9.71 -3.27
C GLU A 20 -13.00 10.29 -1.96
N PRO A 21 -13.68 10.22 -0.80
CA PRO A 21 -13.11 10.74 0.45
C PRO A 21 -11.84 10.02 0.90
N LEU A 22 -11.76 8.70 0.69
CA LEU A 22 -10.61 7.89 1.10
C LEU A 22 -9.40 8.17 0.22
N LEU A 23 -9.60 8.29 -1.09
CA LEU A 23 -8.53 8.64 -2.01
C LEU A 23 -8.03 10.07 -1.82
N LEU A 24 -8.93 11.02 -1.52
CA LEU A 24 -8.55 12.38 -1.16
C LEU A 24 -7.69 12.41 0.11
N GLU A 25 -8.02 11.59 1.11
CA GLU A 25 -7.23 11.50 2.35
C GLU A 25 -5.85 10.86 2.11
N LEU A 26 -5.79 9.80 1.30
CA LEU A 26 -4.51 9.21 0.87
C LEU A 26 -3.66 10.21 0.09
N GLN A 27 -4.27 10.98 -0.81
CA GLN A 27 -3.57 12.01 -1.58
C GLN A 27 -3.03 13.12 -0.67
N LYS A 28 -3.83 13.60 0.30
CA LYS A 28 -3.39 14.63 1.25
C LYS A 28 -2.24 14.15 2.13
N SER A 29 -2.35 12.95 2.70
CA SER A 29 -1.29 12.38 3.53
C SER A 29 0.01 12.15 2.74
N LEU A 30 -0.09 11.67 1.50
CA LEU A 30 1.06 11.54 0.60
C LEU A 30 1.71 12.90 0.29
N GLN A 31 0.91 13.94 0.01
CA GLN A 31 1.45 15.28 -0.22
C GLN A 31 2.18 15.83 1.00
N SER A 32 1.63 15.65 2.20
CA SER A 32 2.28 16.05 3.45
C SER A 32 3.59 15.29 3.66
N LEU A 33 3.59 13.98 3.41
CA LEU A 33 4.78 13.14 3.48
C LEU A 33 5.87 13.60 2.50
N LEU A 34 5.52 13.91 1.26
CA LEU A 34 6.46 14.41 0.26
C LEU A 34 7.04 15.78 0.62
N ARG A 35 6.23 16.67 1.22
CA ARG A 35 6.73 17.97 1.73
C ARG A 35 7.70 17.77 2.89
N ALA A 36 7.40 16.87 3.83
CA ALA A 36 8.30 16.52 4.92
C ALA A 36 9.60 15.88 4.39
N ALA A 37 9.52 14.98 3.42
CA ALA A 37 10.68 14.38 2.77
C ALA A 37 11.57 15.39 2.04
N ALA A 38 10.98 16.47 1.51
CA ALA A 38 11.73 17.52 0.82
C ALA A 38 12.50 18.45 1.78
N THR A 39 12.07 18.54 3.04
CA THR A 39 12.70 19.40 4.06
C THR A 39 13.61 18.61 5.01
N LEU A 40 13.34 17.32 5.18
CA LEU A 40 14.10 16.42 6.05
C LEU A 40 15.15 15.63 5.26
N HIS A 41 16.31 15.41 5.88
CA HIS A 41 17.38 14.60 5.27
C HIS A 41 17.00 13.12 5.19
N ALA A 42 16.15 12.65 6.11
CA ALA A 42 15.57 11.31 6.13
C ALA A 42 14.19 11.35 6.82
N LEU A 43 13.26 10.56 6.30
CA LEU A 43 11.97 10.27 6.92
C LEU A 43 12.18 9.16 7.95
N THR A 44 12.25 9.51 9.24
CA THR A 44 12.43 8.54 10.32
C THR A 44 11.10 7.97 10.80
N GLU A 45 11.16 6.86 11.54
CA GLU A 45 10.01 6.12 12.07
C GLU A 45 9.06 6.97 12.95
N THR A 46 9.57 8.08 13.48
CA THR A 46 8.81 9.02 14.32
C THR A 46 8.14 10.15 13.54
N ALA A 47 8.30 10.19 12.21
CA ALA A 47 7.67 11.20 11.37
C ALA A 47 6.16 10.92 11.31
N THR A 48 5.38 11.80 11.93
CA THR A 48 3.92 11.73 12.00
C THR A 48 3.25 11.60 10.63
N GLU A 49 3.90 12.12 9.60
CA GLU A 49 3.46 12.09 8.21
C GLU A 49 3.51 10.67 7.62
N ILE A 50 4.47 9.85 8.03
CA ILE A 50 4.53 8.45 7.57
C ILE A 50 3.41 7.65 8.22
N ASP A 51 3.17 7.83 9.52
CA ASP A 51 2.06 7.20 10.21
C ASP A 51 0.71 7.61 9.60
N ALA A 52 0.52 8.89 9.31
CA ALA A 52 -0.68 9.39 8.64
C ALA A 52 -0.86 8.75 7.25
N PHE A 53 0.21 8.66 6.47
CA PHE A 53 0.19 7.98 5.17
C PHE A 53 -0.14 6.50 5.29
N CYS A 54 0.48 5.77 6.22
CA CYS A 54 0.23 4.35 6.42
C CYS A 54 -1.23 4.09 6.85
N ASN A 55 -1.77 4.92 7.75
CA ASN A 55 -3.17 4.82 8.17
C ASN A 55 -4.13 5.09 7.00
N ALA A 56 -3.88 6.11 6.19
CA ALA A 56 -4.71 6.41 5.03
C ALA A 56 -4.65 5.29 3.99
N LEU A 57 -3.47 4.71 3.76
CA LEU A 57 -3.28 3.59 2.84
C LEU A 57 -4.02 2.34 3.36
N GLU A 58 -3.90 2.02 4.65
CA GLU A 58 -4.63 0.91 5.27
C GLU A 58 -6.14 1.04 5.10
N LEU A 59 -6.69 2.25 5.30
CA LEU A 59 -8.12 2.51 5.10
C LEU A 59 -8.56 2.29 3.64
N VAL A 60 -7.75 2.69 2.67
CA VAL A 60 -8.03 2.43 1.25
C VAL A 60 -7.97 0.92 0.96
N LEU A 61 -6.98 0.21 1.48
CA LEU A 61 -6.84 -1.24 1.27
C LEU A 61 -7.96 -2.04 1.96
N LEU A 62 -8.45 -1.56 3.10
CA LEU A 62 -9.61 -2.13 3.80
C LEU A 62 -10.93 -1.84 3.07
N HIS A 63 -11.00 -0.75 2.30
CA HIS A 63 -12.23 -0.35 1.64
C HIS A 63 -12.66 -1.40 0.62
N LYS A 64 -13.88 -1.91 0.79
CA LYS A 64 -14.45 -3.01 -0.01
C LYS A 64 -13.59 -4.28 -0.01
N PHE A 65 -12.65 -4.41 0.92
CA PHE A 65 -11.91 -5.63 1.13
C PHE A 65 -12.89 -6.71 1.54
N LYS A 66 -13.05 -7.73 0.69
CA LYS A 66 -14.00 -8.82 0.94
C LYS A 66 -13.57 -9.52 2.22
N THR A 67 -14.25 -9.21 3.32
CA THR A 67 -14.24 -10.02 4.53
C THR A 67 -14.94 -11.33 4.16
N ARG A 68 -14.22 -12.26 3.54
CA ARG A 68 -14.66 -13.66 3.52
C ARG A 68 -14.69 -14.06 4.98
N GLN A 69 -15.90 -14.08 5.54
CA GLN A 69 -16.19 -14.59 6.87
C GLN A 69 -15.84 -16.07 6.89
N PHE A 70 -14.58 -16.41 7.12
CA PHE A 70 -14.33 -17.55 7.98
C PHE A 70 -14.81 -17.07 9.34
N TYR A 71 -15.82 -17.73 9.91
CA TYR A 71 -16.47 -17.39 11.19
C TYR A 71 -15.53 -17.23 12.41
N LEU A 72 -14.21 -17.34 12.21
CA LEU A 72 -13.16 -17.33 13.22
C LEU A 72 -12.02 -16.33 12.95
N PHE A 73 -11.96 -15.66 11.78
CA PHE A 73 -10.85 -14.74 11.46
C PHE A 73 -11.31 -13.50 10.67
N THR A 74 -10.89 -12.31 11.11
CA THR A 74 -10.90 -11.09 10.30
C THR A 74 -9.79 -11.18 9.25
N VAL A 75 -10.14 -11.07 7.97
CA VAL A 75 -9.14 -10.98 6.89
C VAL A 75 -8.71 -9.52 6.76
N HIS A 76 -7.47 -9.24 7.16
CA HIS A 76 -6.83 -7.92 6.99
C HIS A 76 -6.12 -7.85 5.63
N PRO A 77 -5.95 -6.67 4.99
CA PRO A 77 -5.23 -6.54 3.73
C PRO A 77 -3.78 -7.05 3.75
N TRP A 78 -3.19 -7.13 4.95
CA TRP A 78 -1.92 -7.82 5.18
C TRP A 78 -1.90 -9.24 4.59
N ALA A 79 -3.02 -9.97 4.67
CA ALA A 79 -3.10 -11.33 4.13
C ALA A 79 -2.88 -11.38 2.60
N LEU A 80 -3.22 -10.32 1.85
CA LEU A 80 -2.86 -10.24 0.43
C LEU A 80 -1.35 -10.18 0.24
N ILE A 81 -0.70 -9.34 1.06
CA ILE A 81 0.75 -9.11 1.00
C ILE A 81 1.52 -10.30 1.54
N GLU A 82 0.97 -11.07 2.48
CA GLU A 82 1.61 -12.28 3.04
C GLU A 82 1.50 -13.49 2.10
N HIS A 83 0.52 -13.49 1.19
CA HIS A 83 0.22 -14.62 0.32
C HIS A 83 0.34 -14.31 -1.18
N SER A 84 0.84 -13.14 -1.58
CA SER A 84 1.04 -12.82 -3.00
C SER A 84 2.09 -13.75 -3.59
N GLU A 85 1.82 -14.38 -4.73
CA GLU A 85 2.73 -15.38 -5.32
C GLU A 85 3.94 -14.75 -6.06
N ASN A 86 3.91 -13.42 -6.25
CA ASN A 86 4.88 -12.66 -7.05
C ASN A 86 6.06 -12.10 -6.23
N TYR A 87 6.82 -12.94 -5.54
CA TYR A 87 7.99 -12.48 -4.78
C TYR A 87 9.30 -12.60 -5.58
N GLY A 88 9.96 -11.45 -5.78
CA GLY A 88 11.42 -11.42 -5.85
C GLY A 88 12.03 -11.49 -4.44
N GLU A 89 13.31 -11.84 -4.33
CA GLU A 89 14.03 -12.01 -3.05
C GLU A 89 13.87 -10.80 -2.10
N ALA A 90 13.89 -9.57 -2.64
CA ALA A 90 13.73 -8.35 -1.85
C ALA A 90 12.36 -8.20 -1.18
N GLU A 91 11.29 -8.65 -1.86
CA GLU A 91 9.93 -8.61 -1.34
C GLU A 91 9.71 -9.69 -0.27
N GLU A 92 10.30 -10.87 -0.48
CA GLU A 92 10.26 -11.95 0.52
C GLU A 92 10.93 -11.53 1.83
N GLU A 93 12.09 -10.87 1.75
CA GLU A 93 12.77 -10.32 2.93
C GLU A 93 11.97 -9.19 3.59
N ALA A 94 11.30 -8.33 2.81
CA ALA A 94 10.42 -7.30 3.34
C ALA A 94 9.25 -7.90 4.13
N VAL A 95 8.61 -8.96 3.60
CA VAL A 95 7.54 -9.69 4.28
C VAL A 95 8.06 -10.37 5.55
N LYS A 96 9.21 -11.06 5.49
CA LYS A 96 9.83 -11.69 6.68
C LYS A 96 10.09 -10.68 7.79
N LEU A 97 10.68 -9.53 7.44
CA LEU A 97 10.96 -8.46 8.41
C LEU A 97 9.68 -7.92 9.03
N ALA A 98 8.67 -7.60 8.21
CA ALA A 98 7.37 -7.10 8.67
C ALA A 98 6.68 -8.06 9.64
N ARG A 99 6.73 -9.38 9.37
CA ARG A 99 6.18 -10.43 10.27
C ARG A 99 6.92 -10.50 11.60
N ALA A 100 8.25 -10.30 11.59
CA ALA A 100 9.06 -10.38 12.79
C ALA A 100 8.83 -9.19 13.74
N VAL A 101 8.55 -8.00 13.21
CA VAL A 101 8.43 -6.77 14.01
C VAL A 101 6.97 -6.38 14.32
N GLY A 102 6.02 -6.78 13.48
CA GLY A 102 4.61 -6.40 13.62
C GLY A 102 3.80 -7.32 14.55
N SER A 103 3.26 -6.75 15.62
CA SER A 103 2.44 -7.46 16.62
C SER A 103 0.99 -7.72 16.21
N SER A 104 0.50 -7.02 15.19
CA SER A 104 -0.84 -7.17 14.59
C SER A 104 -0.75 -7.07 13.07
N ASP A 105 -1.79 -7.46 12.34
CA ASP A 105 -1.79 -7.36 10.88
C ASP A 105 -1.67 -5.91 10.38
N ALA A 106 -2.27 -4.95 11.10
CA ALA A 106 -2.08 -3.53 10.83
C ALA A 106 -0.61 -3.10 11.06
N ALA A 107 0.00 -3.55 12.15
CA ALA A 107 1.40 -3.26 12.43
C ALA A 107 2.35 -3.91 11.40
N ARG A 108 2.03 -5.11 10.90
CA ARG A 108 2.79 -5.81 9.84
C ARG A 108 2.66 -5.08 8.51
N LEU A 109 1.44 -4.69 8.12
CA LEU A 109 1.20 -3.88 6.92
C LEU A 109 1.97 -2.56 6.97
N ARG A 110 1.98 -1.90 8.12
CA ARG A 110 2.74 -0.67 8.34
C ARG A 110 4.25 -0.92 8.22
N ALA A 111 4.78 -1.91 8.93
CA ALA A 111 6.19 -2.27 8.87
C ALA A 111 6.64 -2.60 7.44
N TRP A 112 5.84 -3.37 6.71
CA TRP A 112 6.07 -3.64 5.30
C TRP A 112 6.11 -2.36 4.46
N THR A 113 5.12 -1.47 4.64
CA THR A 113 5.05 -0.17 3.94
C THR A 113 6.33 0.65 4.16
N PHE A 114 6.85 0.68 5.39
CA PHE A 114 8.14 1.32 5.71
C PHE A 114 9.31 0.72 4.94
N VAL A 115 9.41 -0.61 4.90
CA VAL A 115 10.48 -1.31 4.15
C VAL A 115 10.39 -0.96 2.66
N GLN A 116 9.19 -0.97 2.09
CA GLN A 116 8.96 -0.64 0.68
C GLN A 116 9.27 0.83 0.35
N LEU A 117 8.99 1.76 1.27
CA LEU A 117 9.38 3.16 1.14
C LEU A 117 10.90 3.32 1.16
N ASN A 118 11.59 2.61 2.06
CA ASN A 118 13.05 2.60 2.13
C ASN A 118 13.70 2.01 0.86
N GLN A 119 13.11 0.96 0.32
CA GLN A 119 13.54 0.31 -0.92
C GLN A 119 13.09 1.06 -2.19
N ARG A 120 12.25 2.10 -2.07
CA ARG A 120 11.62 2.85 -3.17
C ARG A 120 10.79 1.96 -4.12
N SER A 121 10.21 0.89 -3.58
CA SER A 121 9.47 -0.14 -4.30
C SER A 121 7.98 -0.16 -3.95
N LEU A 122 7.48 0.74 -3.09
CA LEU A 122 6.07 0.72 -2.66
C LEU A 122 5.07 0.73 -3.83
N GLN A 123 5.28 1.57 -4.84
CA GLN A 123 4.39 1.64 -6.00
C GLN A 123 4.39 0.34 -6.83
N PRO A 124 5.54 -0.22 -7.26
CA PRO A 124 5.55 -1.51 -7.96
C PRO A 124 5.04 -2.67 -7.10
N SER A 125 5.35 -2.73 -5.80
CA SER A 125 4.87 -3.80 -4.92
C SER A 125 3.35 -3.74 -4.70
N LEU A 126 2.79 -2.55 -4.43
CA LEU A 126 1.33 -2.39 -4.35
C LEU A 126 0.65 -2.76 -5.67
N LYS A 127 1.25 -2.41 -6.80
CA LYS A 127 0.72 -2.76 -8.11
C LYS A 127 0.66 -4.28 -8.30
N ALA A 128 1.74 -4.99 -7.98
CA ALA A 128 1.78 -6.45 -8.07
C ALA A 128 0.70 -7.12 -7.19
N VAL A 129 0.59 -6.69 -5.93
CA VAL A 129 -0.38 -7.26 -4.98
C VAL A 129 -1.84 -7.00 -5.36
N LEU A 130 -2.13 -5.85 -6.00
CA LEU A 130 -3.50 -5.46 -6.36
C LEU A 130 -3.93 -5.95 -7.76
N GLU A 131 -2.99 -6.32 -8.63
CA GLU A 131 -3.26 -6.80 -9.99
C GLU A 131 -3.22 -8.34 -10.11
N ASP A 132 -2.76 -9.06 -9.08
CA ASP A 132 -2.88 -10.52 -8.93
C ASP A 132 -4.33 -10.97 -8.62
#